data_AF-A0AAZ3S0J2-F1
#
_entry.id   AF-A0AAZ3S0J2-F1
#
_cell.length_a   1.000
_cell.length_b   1.000
_cell.length_c   1.000
_cell.angle_alpha   90.00
_cell.angle_beta   90.00
_cell.angle_gamma   90.00
#
_symmetry.space_group_name_H-M   'P 1'
#
loop_
_entity.id
_entity.type
_entity.pdbx_description
1 polymer ?
#
loop_
_entity_poly.entity_id
_entity_poly.type
_entity_poly.pdbx_seq_one_letter_code
_entity_poly.pdbx_strand_id
1 'polypeptide(L)'
;MTLLIYVVVAPAIAFSHWSSDVQADVASLEMGKFMKPGKVVMVLAGRYAGRKAVIVKNIDDGTSDRPYSHALVSGIDRYPRKVTTTMGKKKVAKRSKIKAFVKVYNYNHLMPTRSVPGGHGSNGLFRWLPADM
;
A
#
# COMPACT_ATOMS: atom_id res chain seq x y z
N MET A 1 6.21 42.90 4.83
CA MET A 1 5.73 42.29 3.56
C MET A 1 6.02 40.78 3.49
N THR A 2 7.08 40.25 4.12
CA THR A 2 7.41 38.82 4.12
C THR A 2 6.49 37.96 5.01
N LEU A 3 6.03 38.48 6.15
CA LEU A 3 5.11 37.77 7.07
C LEU A 3 3.69 37.60 6.50
N LEU A 4 3.25 38.54 5.65
CA LEU A 4 1.92 38.48 5.03
C LEU A 4 1.82 37.35 3.98
N ILE A 5 2.93 37.04 3.32
CA ILE A 5 3.02 35.96 2.33
C ILE A 5 2.92 34.60 3.04
N TYR A 6 3.59 34.40 4.17
CA TYR A 6 3.55 33.12 4.90
C TYR A 6 2.15 32.80 5.46
N VAL A 7 1.42 33.79 5.99
CA VAL A 7 0.11 33.56 6.61
C VAL A 7 -0.98 33.25 5.58
N VAL A 8 -0.88 33.78 4.36
CA VAL A 8 -1.89 33.57 3.30
C VAL A 8 -1.52 32.41 2.37
N VAL A 9 -0.24 32.23 2.05
CA VAL A 9 0.20 31.25 1.04
C VAL A 9 0.43 29.86 1.65
N ALA A 10 0.88 29.75 2.90
CA ALA A 10 1.10 28.44 3.55
C ALA A 10 -0.20 27.61 3.71
N PRO A 11 -1.33 28.16 4.17
CA PRO A 11 -2.57 27.38 4.26
C PRO A 11 -3.11 26.99 2.87
N ALA A 12 -2.92 27.81 1.83
CA ALA A 12 -3.36 27.48 0.47
C ALA A 12 -2.57 26.31 -0.15
N ILE A 13 -1.25 26.25 0.09
CA ILE A 13 -0.40 25.13 -0.37
C ILE A 13 -0.69 23.86 0.46
N ALA A 14 -0.91 24.00 1.76
CA ALA A 14 -1.30 22.87 2.61
C ALA A 14 -2.68 22.33 2.22
N PHE A 15 -3.63 23.21 1.89
CA PHE A 15 -4.97 22.87 1.45
C PHE A 15 -4.98 22.23 0.06
N SER A 16 -4.14 22.68 -0.87
CA SER A 16 -4.03 22.06 -2.20
C SER A 16 -3.38 20.67 -2.14
N HIS A 17 -2.35 20.47 -1.31
CA HIS A 17 -1.76 19.15 -1.08
C HIS A 17 -2.75 18.18 -0.41
N TRP A 18 -3.45 18.65 0.63
CA TRP A 18 -4.47 17.89 1.34
C TRP A 18 -5.68 17.55 0.44
N SER A 19 -6.08 18.46 -0.44
CA SER A 19 -7.14 18.24 -1.43
C SER A 19 -6.76 17.16 -2.44
N SER A 20 -5.50 17.10 -2.89
CA SER A 20 -5.04 16.00 -3.76
C SER A 20 -5.02 14.64 -3.06
N ASP A 21 -4.66 14.57 -1.77
CA ASP A 21 -4.71 13.32 -1.00
C ASP A 21 -6.16 12.84 -0.81
N VAL A 22 -7.07 13.76 -0.48
CA VAL A 22 -8.50 13.47 -0.35
C VAL A 22 -9.10 13.06 -1.70
N GLN A 23 -8.71 13.69 -2.81
CA GLN A 23 -9.18 13.34 -4.16
C GLN A 23 -8.73 11.94 -4.60
N ALA A 24 -7.52 11.51 -4.20
CA ALA A 24 -7.02 10.16 -4.44
C ALA A 24 -7.78 9.10 -3.61
N ASP A 25 -8.16 9.45 -2.39
CA ASP A 25 -8.94 8.58 -1.51
C ASP A 25 -10.42 8.48 -1.95
N VAL A 26 -11.06 9.57 -2.39
CA VAL A 26 -12.48 9.51 -2.84
C VAL A 26 -12.65 8.88 -4.22
N ALA A 27 -11.67 8.97 -5.13
CA ALA A 27 -11.67 8.19 -6.37
C ALA A 27 -11.61 6.67 -6.10
N SER A 28 -11.17 6.26 -4.91
CA SER A 28 -11.18 4.87 -4.46
C SER A 28 -12.52 4.41 -3.89
N LEU A 29 -13.56 5.27 -3.81
CA LEU A 29 -14.87 4.92 -3.26
C LEU A 29 -15.95 4.62 -4.33
N GLU A 30 -15.57 4.44 -5.60
CA GLU A 30 -16.43 3.72 -6.54
C GLU A 30 -16.46 2.23 -6.18
N MET A 31 -17.66 1.72 -5.88
CA MET A 31 -17.88 0.35 -5.43
C MET A 31 -17.50 -0.66 -6.53
N GLY A 32 -16.60 -1.60 -6.21
CA GLY A 32 -16.43 -2.85 -6.97
C GLY A 32 -14.99 -3.31 -7.25
N LYS A 33 -13.99 -2.42 -7.21
CA LYS A 33 -12.59 -2.83 -7.52
C LYS A 33 -11.81 -3.18 -6.25
N PHE A 34 -11.49 -4.46 -6.07
CA PHE A 34 -10.67 -4.95 -4.95
C PHE A 34 -9.17 -4.67 -5.15
N MET A 35 -8.69 -4.67 -6.39
CA MET A 35 -7.27 -4.52 -6.76
C MET A 35 -6.86 -3.05 -6.83
N LYS A 36 -6.92 -2.35 -5.70
CA LYS A 36 -6.54 -0.95 -5.57
C LYS A 36 -5.06 -0.80 -5.16
N PRO A 37 -4.41 0.33 -5.50
CA PRO A 37 -3.10 0.65 -4.96
C PRO A 37 -3.16 0.64 -3.42
N GLY A 38 -2.07 0.24 -2.80
CA GLY A 38 -1.99 0.04 -1.35
C GLY A 38 -2.65 -1.23 -0.85
N LYS A 39 -3.21 -2.13 -1.68
CA LYS A 39 -3.74 -3.42 -1.19
C LYS A 39 -2.63 -4.48 -1.04
N VAL A 40 -2.71 -5.30 0.02
CA VAL A 40 -1.83 -6.47 0.17
C VAL A 40 -2.35 -7.61 -0.72
N VAL A 41 -1.45 -8.16 -1.51
CA VAL A 41 -1.66 -9.32 -2.37
C VAL A 41 -0.59 -10.38 -2.10
N MET A 42 -0.90 -11.62 -2.42
CA MET A 42 0.06 -12.71 -2.43
C MET A 42 0.34 -13.14 -3.86
N VAL A 43 1.62 -13.33 -4.20
CA VAL A 43 2.01 -13.79 -5.54
C VAL A 43 1.75 -15.28 -5.66
N LEU A 44 1.02 -15.69 -6.70
CA LEU A 44 0.68 -17.10 -6.95
C LEU A 44 1.73 -17.83 -7.80
N ALA A 45 2.37 -17.12 -8.74
CA ALA A 45 3.23 -17.75 -9.74
C ALA A 45 4.57 -17.01 -9.96
N GLY A 46 5.57 -17.77 -10.43
CA GLY A 46 6.91 -17.28 -10.75
C GLY A 46 7.89 -17.30 -9.57
N ARG A 47 9.06 -16.68 -9.76
CA ARG A 47 10.17 -16.70 -8.78
C ARG A 47 9.79 -16.26 -7.36
N TYR A 48 8.84 -15.34 -7.24
CA TYR A 48 8.41 -14.78 -5.95
C TYR A 48 7.06 -15.34 -5.48
N ALA A 49 6.63 -16.51 -5.98
CA ALA A 49 5.42 -17.18 -5.50
C ALA A 49 5.46 -17.41 -3.97
N GLY A 50 4.30 -17.27 -3.33
CA GLY A 50 4.15 -17.37 -1.87
C GLY A 50 4.70 -16.16 -1.09
N ARG A 51 5.21 -15.12 -1.77
CA ARG A 51 5.61 -13.86 -1.14
C ARG A 51 4.42 -12.90 -1.08
N LYS A 52 4.31 -12.19 0.05
CA LYS A 52 3.37 -11.09 0.28
C LYS A 52 3.95 -9.84 -0.37
N ALA A 53 3.06 -9.07 -0.95
CA ALA A 53 3.41 -7.87 -1.67
C ALA A 53 2.27 -6.85 -1.61
N VAL A 54 2.57 -5.62 -1.99
CA VAL A 54 1.63 -4.49 -2.04
C VAL A 54 1.54 -4.01 -3.47
N ILE A 55 0.32 -3.75 -3.93
CA ILE A 55 0.08 -3.10 -5.22
C ILE A 55 0.52 -1.64 -5.09
N VAL A 56 1.49 -1.21 -5.89
CA VAL A 56 1.95 0.18 -5.93
C VAL A 56 1.12 0.97 -6.93
N LYS A 57 0.89 0.39 -8.11
CA LYS A 57 0.12 1.01 -9.19
C LYS A 57 -0.68 -0.05 -9.93
N ASN A 58 -1.96 0.21 -10.13
CA ASN A 58 -2.85 -0.56 -10.99
C ASN A 58 -2.80 -0.01 -12.42
N ILE A 59 -2.82 -0.91 -13.40
CA ILE A 59 -2.94 -0.58 -14.83
C ILE A 59 -4.01 -1.51 -15.38
N ASP A 60 -5.25 -1.01 -15.41
CA ASP A 60 -6.42 -1.80 -15.78
C ASP A 60 -6.60 -1.86 -17.31
N ASP A 61 -6.30 -0.75 -18.01
CA ASP A 61 -6.55 -0.56 -19.45
C ASP A 61 -5.45 -1.17 -20.36
N GLY A 62 -4.45 -1.81 -19.77
CA GLY A 62 -3.29 -2.32 -20.50
C GLY A 62 -2.35 -1.22 -21.00
N THR A 63 -1.23 -1.61 -21.56
CA THR A 63 -0.23 -0.73 -22.21
C THR A 63 0.13 -1.33 -23.57
N SER A 64 0.69 -0.55 -24.48
CA SER A 64 1.17 -1.05 -25.79
C SER A 64 2.01 -2.32 -25.67
N ASP A 65 2.86 -2.39 -24.63
CA ASP A 65 3.75 -3.53 -24.40
C ASP A 65 3.03 -4.74 -23.78
N ARG A 66 1.91 -4.49 -23.09
CA ARG A 66 1.20 -5.47 -22.26
C ARG A 66 -0.31 -5.18 -22.34
N PRO A 67 -1.03 -5.79 -23.30
CA PRO A 67 -2.44 -5.51 -23.52
C PRO A 67 -3.37 -6.09 -22.43
N TYR A 68 -2.83 -6.84 -21.47
CA TYR A 68 -3.58 -7.41 -20.35
C TYR A 68 -3.51 -6.52 -19.11
N SER A 69 -4.53 -6.59 -18.26
CA SER A 69 -4.58 -5.86 -16.99
C SER A 69 -3.49 -6.37 -16.03
N HIS A 70 -2.70 -5.44 -15.49
CA HIS A 70 -1.54 -5.76 -14.68
C HIS A 70 -1.30 -4.73 -13.58
N ALA A 71 -0.52 -5.12 -12.58
CA ALA A 71 -0.13 -4.26 -11.48
C ALA A 71 1.38 -4.23 -11.31
N LEU A 72 1.88 -3.03 -10.97
CA LEU A 72 3.20 -2.89 -10.38
C LEU A 72 3.12 -3.27 -8.91
N VAL A 73 3.91 -4.27 -8.52
CA VAL A 73 3.86 -4.86 -7.19
C VAL A 73 5.23 -4.76 -6.52
N SER A 74 5.24 -4.34 -5.26
CA SER A 74 6.42 -4.32 -4.39
C SER A 74 6.24 -5.34 -3.27
N GLY A 75 7.16 -6.29 -3.14
CA GLY A 75 7.04 -7.38 -2.18
C GLY A 75 8.32 -7.73 -1.45
N ILE A 76 8.19 -8.63 -0.48
CA ILE A 76 9.32 -9.08 0.36
C ILE A 76 9.82 -10.43 -0.14
N ASP A 77 11.02 -10.47 -0.73
CA ASP A 77 11.67 -11.72 -1.19
C ASP A 77 12.20 -12.49 0.03
N ARG A 78 12.94 -11.80 0.89
CA ARG A 78 13.46 -12.37 2.14
C ARG A 78 12.78 -11.74 3.33
N TYR A 79 11.91 -12.52 3.97
CA TYR A 79 11.29 -12.14 5.23
C TYR A 79 12.31 -12.08 6.37
N PRO A 80 12.11 -11.17 7.34
CA PRO A 80 12.89 -11.16 8.56
C PRO A 80 12.70 -12.50 9.28
N ARG A 81 13.81 -13.11 9.70
CA ARG A 81 13.79 -14.38 10.43
C ARG A 81 13.62 -14.10 11.93
N LYS A 82 12.93 -14.99 12.65
CA LYS A 82 12.79 -14.90 14.11
C LYS A 82 14.14 -14.68 14.79
N VAL A 83 14.18 -13.67 15.64
CA VAL A 83 15.31 -13.33 16.52
C VAL A 83 14.97 -13.80 17.92
N THR A 84 15.93 -14.38 18.63
CA THR A 84 15.84 -14.73 20.05
C THR A 84 16.87 -13.93 20.85
N THR A 85 16.62 -13.76 22.14
CA THR A 85 17.46 -12.96 23.06
C THR A 85 18.89 -13.47 23.18
N THR A 86 19.11 -14.77 23.00
CA THR A 86 20.43 -15.42 23.04
C THR A 86 21.32 -15.09 21.82
N MET A 87 20.77 -14.49 20.76
CA MET A 87 21.54 -14.22 19.54
C MET A 87 22.44 -12.98 19.69
N GLY A 88 23.72 -13.12 19.32
CA GLY A 88 24.63 -11.97 19.25
C GLY A 88 24.27 -10.97 18.16
N LYS A 89 24.63 -9.70 18.36
CA LYS A 89 24.30 -8.54 17.48
C LYS A 89 24.56 -8.79 15.98
N LYS A 90 25.68 -9.46 15.64
CA LYS A 90 26.03 -9.81 14.26
C LYS A 90 25.02 -10.77 13.60
N LYS A 91 24.51 -11.76 14.34
CA LYS A 91 23.51 -12.71 13.84
C LYS A 91 22.14 -12.06 13.73
N VAL A 92 21.80 -11.17 14.67
CA VAL A 92 20.56 -10.37 14.63
C VAL A 92 20.52 -9.51 13.37
N ALA A 93 21.58 -8.73 13.10
CA ALA A 93 21.64 -7.89 11.90
C ALA A 93 21.47 -8.68 10.59
N LYS A 94 22.06 -9.88 10.49
CA LYS A 94 21.90 -10.76 9.32
C LYS A 94 20.48 -11.32 9.18
N ARG A 95 19.77 -11.58 10.29
CA ARG A 95 18.39 -12.11 10.30
C ARG A 95 17.33 -11.05 10.03
N SER A 96 17.60 -9.80 10.42
CA SER A 96 16.69 -8.66 10.22
C SER A 96 16.80 -8.03 8.82
N LYS A 97 17.81 -8.39 8.01
CA LYS A 97 17.96 -7.86 6.66
C LYS A 97 16.80 -8.31 5.76
N ILE A 98 15.95 -7.35 5.39
CA ILE A 98 14.86 -7.55 4.42
C ILE A 98 15.42 -7.35 3.02
N LYS A 99 15.02 -8.24 2.10
CA LYS A 99 15.25 -8.04 0.67
C LYS A 99 13.90 -7.83 -0.01
N ALA A 100 13.71 -6.64 -0.57
CA ALA A 100 12.52 -6.31 -1.34
C ALA A 100 12.70 -6.66 -2.82
N PHE A 101 11.60 -6.81 -3.54
CA PHE A 101 11.56 -6.90 -5.00
C PHE A 101 10.45 -6.01 -5.54
N VAL A 102 10.66 -5.49 -6.74
CA VAL A 102 9.63 -4.79 -7.52
C VAL A 102 9.46 -5.53 -8.83
N LYS A 103 8.23 -5.89 -9.16
CA LYS A 103 7.92 -6.59 -10.41
C LYS A 103 6.49 -6.30 -10.84
N VAL A 104 6.30 -6.24 -12.16
CA VAL A 104 4.97 -6.15 -12.76
C VAL A 104 4.38 -7.55 -12.89
N TYR A 105 3.15 -7.74 -12.41
CA TYR A 105 2.40 -8.99 -12.49
C TYR A 105 1.06 -8.80 -13.18
N ASN A 106 0.63 -9.81 -13.92
CA ASN A 106 -0.77 -9.94 -14.33
C ASN A 106 -1.64 -10.22 -13.09
N TYR A 107 -2.84 -9.66 -13.04
CA TYR A 107 -3.81 -9.89 -11.96
C TYR A 107 -4.14 -11.36 -11.71
N ASN A 108 -4.14 -12.21 -12.73
CA ASN A 108 -4.38 -13.66 -12.58
C ASN A 108 -3.32 -14.36 -11.71
N HIS A 109 -2.13 -13.77 -11.56
CA HIS A 109 -1.05 -14.30 -10.74
C HIS A 109 -0.98 -13.68 -9.35
N LEU A 110 -2.00 -12.91 -8.97
CA LEU A 110 -2.10 -12.26 -7.68
C LEU A 110 -3.34 -12.76 -6.95
N MET A 111 -3.16 -13.25 -5.73
CA MET A 111 -4.25 -13.52 -4.82
C MET A 111 -4.53 -12.28 -3.98
N PRO A 112 -5.71 -11.66 -4.11
CA PRO A 112 -6.13 -10.60 -3.22
C PRO A 112 -6.23 -11.10 -1.76
N THR A 113 -5.69 -10.34 -0.81
CA THR A 113 -5.84 -10.65 0.62
C THR A 113 -6.69 -9.60 1.33
N ARG A 114 -7.41 -10.00 2.39
CA ARG A 114 -8.21 -9.07 3.21
C ARG A 114 -7.37 -7.96 3.85
N SER A 115 -6.07 -8.16 4.01
CA SER A 115 -5.19 -7.25 4.73
C SER A 115 -4.99 -5.92 3.97
N VAL A 116 -5.27 -4.82 4.65
CA VAL A 116 -4.82 -3.48 4.27
C VAL A 116 -3.50 -3.19 5.00
N PRO A 117 -2.40 -2.93 4.28
CA PRO A 117 -1.16 -2.50 4.88
C PRO A 117 -1.37 -1.06 5.38
N GLY A 118 -1.59 -0.89 6.68
CA GLY A 118 -1.76 0.43 7.32
C GLY A 118 -3.15 0.74 7.90
N GLY A 119 -4.12 -0.19 7.87
CA GLY A 119 -5.48 0.05 8.35
C GLY A 119 -5.80 -0.53 9.73
N HIS A 120 -5.30 0.10 10.79
CA HIS A 120 -5.94 0.13 12.12
C HIS A 120 -6.06 1.61 12.51
N GLY A 121 -7.28 2.15 12.45
CA GLY A 121 -7.62 3.57 12.68
C GLY A 121 -7.52 4.40 11.40
N SER A 122 -8.51 5.13 10.94
CA SER A 122 -9.78 5.64 11.48
C SER A 122 -10.96 5.19 10.59
N ASN A 123 -12.20 5.35 11.05
CA ASN A 123 -13.47 5.06 10.33
C ASN A 123 -14.08 3.64 10.52
N GLY A 124 -13.59 2.87 11.49
CA GLY A 124 -14.25 1.63 11.94
C GLY A 124 -14.89 1.71 13.34
N LEU A 125 -14.52 2.72 14.15
CA LEU A 125 -14.93 2.83 15.56
C LEU A 125 -16.25 3.57 15.77
N PHE A 126 -16.89 4.08 14.71
CA PHE A 126 -18.19 4.77 14.78
C PHE A 126 -19.36 3.95 14.22
N ARG A 127 -19.16 2.65 13.95
CA ARG A 127 -20.21 1.76 13.43
C ARG A 127 -20.92 0.92 14.50
N TRP A 128 -20.62 1.17 15.78
CA TRP A 128 -21.21 0.50 16.94
C TRP A 128 -21.67 1.48 18.03
N LEU A 129 -22.26 2.61 17.63
CA LEU A 129 -23.16 3.32 18.52
C LEU A 129 -24.58 3.04 17.99
N PRO A 130 -25.46 2.40 18.77
CA PRO A 130 -26.87 2.36 18.41
C PRO A 130 -27.35 3.81 18.27
N ALA A 131 -27.78 4.17 17.06
CA ALA A 131 -28.70 5.26 16.92
C ALA A 131 -29.96 4.84 17.70
N ASP A 132 -30.35 5.70 18.66
CA ASP A 132 -31.57 5.68 19.48
C ASP A 132 -31.28 5.55 20.99
N MET A 133 -30.93 6.68 21.61
CA MET A 133 -31.49 7.19 22.88
C MET A 133 -31.06 8.65 23.13
#